data_AF-A0A7V6M162-F1
#
_entry.id   AF-A0A7V6M162-F1
#
_cell.length_a   1.000
_cell.length_b   1.000
_cell.length_c   1.000
_cell.angle_alpha   90.00
_cell.angle_beta   90.00
_cell.angle_gamma   90.00
#
_symmetry.space_group_name_H-M   'P 1'
#
loop_
_entity.id
_entity.type
_entity.pdbx_description
1 polymer ?
#
loop_
_entity_poly.entity_id
_entity_poly.type
_entity_poly.pdbx_seq_one_letter_code
_entity_poly.pdbx_strand_id
1 'polypeptide(L)' 'MSKIGLFFGSFNPIHIGHLIVAEYMVEFTDLKEVWFVVSPSN' A
#
# COMPACT_ATOMS: atom_id res chain seq x y z
N MET A 1 -10.76 -6.61 15.55
CA MET A 1 -9.42 -6.90 15.00
C MET A 1 -9.01 -5.77 14.07
N SER A 2 -7.73 -5.41 14.00
CA SER A 2 -7.23 -4.47 12.97
C SER A 2 -7.21 -5.20 11.62
N LYS A 3 -7.75 -4.57 10.56
CA LYS A 3 -7.66 -5.08 9.20
C LYS A 3 -6.51 -4.37 8.50
N ILE A 4 -5.52 -5.13 8.04
CA ILE A 4 -4.29 -4.61 7.44
C ILE A 4 -4.23 -5.05 5.98
N GLY A 5 -4.07 -4.09 5.08
CA GLY A 5 -3.82 -4.34 3.66
C GLY A 5 -2.32 -4.48 3.41
N LEU A 6 -1.94 -5.40 2.53
CA LEU A 6 -0.54 -5.57 2.10
C LEU A 6 -0.44 -5.14 0.64
N PHE A 7 0.29 -4.05 0.38
CA PHE A 7 0.48 -3.51 -0.96
C PHE A 7 1.88 -3.83 -1.46
N PHE A 8 1.97 -4.80 -2.38
CA PHE A 8 3.24 -5.32 -2.87
C PHE A 8 3.73 -4.58 -4.12
N GLY A 9 5.03 -4.33 -4.20
CA GLY A 9 5.64 -3.72 -5.38
C GLY A 9 7.15 -3.49 -5.22
N SER A 10 7.84 -3.24 -6.34
CA SER A 10 9.24 -2.79 -6.32
C SER A 10 9.37 -1.36 -5.79
N PHE A 11 8.38 -0.50 -6.08
CA PHE A 11 8.37 0.91 -5.67
C PHE A 11 9.71 1.62 -5.97
N ASN A 12 10.30 1.35 -7.14
CA ASN A 12 11.59 1.90 -7.57
C ASN A 12 11.44 2.82 -8.81
N PRO A 13 11.16 4.12 -8.65
CA PRO A 13 10.95 4.85 -7.39
C PRO A 13 9.49 4.82 -6.93
N ILE A 14 9.28 5.05 -5.63
CA ILE A 14 7.97 5.38 -5.11
C ILE A 14 7.52 6.73 -5.67
N HIS A 15 6.23 6.88 -5.95
CA HIS A 15 5.69 8.09 -6.55
C HIS A 15 4.23 8.30 -6.15
N ILE A 16 3.66 9.45 -6.48
CA ILE A 16 2.33 9.87 -6.01
C ILE A 16 1.22 8.87 -6.36
N GLY A 17 1.28 8.23 -7.53
CA GLY A 17 0.31 7.17 -7.89
C GLY A 17 0.26 6.00 -6.90
N HIS A 18 1.40 5.56 -6.36
CA HIS A 18 1.42 4.51 -5.33
C HIS A 18 0.75 4.98 -4.03
N LEU A 19 0.94 6.24 -3.66
CA LEU A 19 0.34 6.83 -2.46
C LEU A 19 -1.18 6.97 -2.61
N ILE A 20 -1.65 7.47 -3.76
CA ILE A 20 -3.09 7.60 -4.06
C ILE A 20 -3.79 6.25 -3.96
N VAL A 21 -3.18 5.18 -4.48
CA VAL A 21 -3.76 3.83 -4.40
C VAL A 21 -3.82 3.33 -2.96
N ALA A 22 -2.75 3.50 -2.18
CA ALA A 22 -2.74 3.10 -0.77
C ALA A 22 -3.74 3.91 0.08
N GLU A 23 -3.88 5.22 -0.19
CA GLU A 23 -4.85 6.10 0.46
C GLU A 23 -6.28 5.70 0.11
N TYR A 24 -6.56 5.44 -1.18
CA TYR A 24 -7.86 4.94 -1.62
C TYR A 24 -8.25 3.62 -0.93
N MET A 25 -7.28 2.71 -0.74
CA MET A 25 -7.51 1.46 -0.02
C MET A 25 -7.92 1.70 1.43
N VAL A 26 -7.29 2.65 2.14
CA VAL A 26 -7.68 2.98 3.53
C VAL A 26 -9.04 3.69 3.57
N GLU A 27 -9.28 4.64 2.67
CA GLU A 27 -10.47 5.51 2.71
C GLU A 27 -11.77 4.78 2.32
N PHE A 28 -11.70 3.85 1.36
CA PHE A 28 -12.88 3.25 0.75
C PHE A 28 -13.07 1.76 1.08
N THR A 29 -12.32 1.24 2.05
CA THR A 29 -12.50 -0.11 2.57
C THR A 29 -12.54 -0.09 4.10
N ASP A 30 -12.61 -1.26 4.74
CA ASP A 30 -12.54 -1.36 6.20
C ASP A 30 -11.13 -1.62 6.72
N LEU A 31 -10.12 -1.41 5.87
CA LEU A 31 -8.72 -1.44 6.26
C LEU A 31 -8.39 -0.28 7.21
N LYS A 32 -7.72 -0.59 8.31
CA LYS A 32 -7.17 0.43 9.23
C LYS A 32 -5.81 0.94 8.79
N GLU A 33 -5.06 0.08 8.09
CA GLU A 33 -3.68 0.34 7.69
C GLU A 33 -3.40 -0.35 6.35
N VAL A 34 -2.52 0.25 5.55
CA VAL A 34 -1.91 -0.40 4.38
C VAL A 34 -0.40 -0.41 4.58
N TRP A 35 0.19 -1.59 4.51
CA TRP A 35 1.62 -1.79 4.62
C TRP A 35 2.21 -2.00 3.23
N PHE A 36 3.20 -1.19 2.89
CA PHE A 36 3.98 -1.37 1.67
C PHE A 36 4.95 -2.53 1.87
N VAL A 37 4.83 -3.55 1.03
CA VAL A 37 5.72 -4.71 1.03
C VAL A 37 6.63 -4.64 -0.19
N VAL A 38 7.87 -4.23 0.04
CA VAL A 38 8.86 -4.04 -1.02
C VAL A 38 9.35 -5.39 -1.54
N SER A 39 9.42 -5.55 -2.86
CA SER A 39 9.99 -6.76 -3.45
C SER A 39 11.49 -6.89 -3.10
N PRO A 40 11.98 -8.10 -2.75
CA PRO A 40 13.37 -8.30 -2.33
C PRO A 40 14.41 -8.12 -3.45
N SER A 41 13.96 -7.93 -4.69
CA SER A 41 14.80 -7.63 -5.85
C SER A 41 14.08 -6.61 -6.75
N ASN A 42 14.85 -5.79 -7.45
CA ASN A 42 14.41 -4.81 -8.45
C ASN A 42 14.61 -5.35 -9.86
#